data_AF-A0A409WAN4-F1
#
_entry.id   AF-A0A409WAN4-F1
#
_cell.length_a   1.000
_cell.length_b   1.000
_cell.length_c   1.000
_cell.angle_alpha   90.00
_cell.angle_beta   90.00
_cell.angle_gamma   90.00
#
_symmetry.space_group_name_H-M   'P 1'
#
loop_
_entity.id
_entity.type
_entity.pdbx_description
1 polymer ?
#
loop_
_entity_poly.entity_id
_entity_poly.type
_entity_poly.pdbx_seq_one_letter_code
_entity_poly.pdbx_strand_id
1 'polypeptide(L)'
;MAYEIPPTTLTQQIFPWIEAEERAYVYRQIALAKPTNRRAGQDQALRYLINLLLHLRRVLIQDCAVLYTENPTAPIFKFAPFNSDEFHTFASASAQVIHNANEHQRQYLENLPTHIADNLRGSLESNRVQLLEHQRRIEESNQNLSGAVGSLCNLVHTTIQVVTAKEPETGLSESGTSLKRSAAAADLEGLEDAARSIVAFHAVKHARYNPSSDPAAVPLNSPTPSATVNLSALSASSTSANAVSDNIIHNTITTLGTATTTPALTGSVLPSLVASGFGTLFSDQTFPVVHSNTDIYPQQVKAITDLEQKFGEQLKKHTFEWRNDEWVPQISGLWKPPTVVNGEPILETVWKKFKQGLDGRFSLDQLGEHWGTRWRTNNSTLKSELSRRAKIVKLVEMLADERSWSVKQVF
;
A
#
# COMPACT_ATOMS: atom_id res chain seq x y z
N MET A 1 6.70 -13.42 -3.00
CA MET A 1 7.81 -14.05 -3.75
C MET A 1 9.05 -14.05 -2.87
N ALA A 2 9.62 -15.22 -2.59
CA ALA A 2 10.93 -15.33 -1.96
C ALA A 2 11.98 -15.44 -3.08
N TYR A 3 12.64 -14.33 -3.39
CA TYR A 3 13.71 -14.33 -4.39
C TYR A 3 15.02 -14.78 -3.75
N GLU A 4 15.61 -15.84 -4.29
CA GLU A 4 16.95 -16.29 -3.91
C GLU A 4 17.99 -15.19 -4.13
N ILE A 5 19.04 -15.16 -3.31
CA ILE A 5 20.08 -14.13 -3.38
C ILE A 5 21.16 -14.61 -4.36
N PRO A 6 21.43 -13.90 -5.47
CA PRO A 6 22.47 -14.32 -6.42
C PRO A 6 23.84 -14.46 -5.76
N PRO A 7 24.61 -15.53 -6.06
CA PRO A 7 26.00 -15.65 -5.67
C PRO A 7 26.83 -14.41 -6.03
N THR A 8 27.65 -13.94 -5.08
CA THR A 8 28.45 -12.71 -5.22
C THR A 8 29.36 -12.76 -6.46
N THR A 9 29.92 -13.93 -6.74
CA THR A 9 30.66 -14.36 -7.94
C THR A 9 29.95 -14.02 -9.24
N LEU A 10 28.67 -14.40 -9.40
CA LEU A 10 27.86 -14.05 -10.56
C LEU A 10 27.59 -12.55 -10.63
N THR A 11 27.35 -11.90 -9.48
CA THR A 11 27.14 -10.44 -9.46
C THR A 11 28.40 -9.68 -9.90
N GLN A 12 29.59 -10.06 -9.44
CA GLN A 12 30.83 -9.35 -9.75
C GLN A 12 31.23 -9.43 -11.23
N GLN A 13 30.72 -10.38 -12.00
CA GLN A 13 30.94 -10.46 -13.45
C GLN A 13 30.13 -9.41 -14.24
N ILE A 14 29.07 -8.84 -13.66
CA ILE A 14 28.26 -7.78 -14.28
C ILE A 14 28.69 -6.42 -13.72
N PHE A 15 29.02 -5.50 -14.62
CA PHE A 15 29.62 -4.19 -14.29
C PHE A 15 30.85 -4.31 -13.33
N PRO A 16 31.88 -5.12 -13.64
CA PRO A 16 32.99 -5.45 -12.72
C PRO A 16 33.85 -4.25 -12.26
N TRP A 17 33.62 -3.07 -12.82
CA TRP A 17 34.24 -1.80 -12.42
C TRP A 17 33.51 -1.12 -11.26
N ILE A 18 32.28 -1.53 -10.91
CA ILE A 18 31.38 -0.74 -10.06
C ILE A 18 31.87 -0.65 -8.60
N GLU A 19 32.38 -1.73 -8.02
CA GLU A 19 32.98 -1.72 -6.68
C GLU A 19 34.33 -0.98 -6.66
N ALA A 20 34.99 -0.79 -7.80
CA ALA A 20 36.18 0.07 -7.91
C ALA A 20 35.79 1.55 -7.96
N GLU A 21 34.78 1.90 -8.75
CA GLU A 21 34.30 3.28 -8.87
C GLU A 21 33.58 3.76 -7.60
N GLU A 22 32.85 2.89 -6.88
CA GLU A 22 32.30 3.21 -5.56
C GLU A 22 33.41 3.57 -4.55
N ARG A 23 34.49 2.78 -4.49
CA ARG A 23 35.66 3.07 -3.64
C ARG A 23 36.36 4.36 -4.07
N ALA A 24 36.51 4.60 -5.38
CA ALA A 24 37.07 5.84 -5.89
C ALA A 24 36.19 7.06 -5.55
N TYR A 25 34.86 6.91 -5.63
CA TYR A 25 33.89 7.93 -5.25
C TYR A 25 33.96 8.28 -3.76
N VAL A 26 33.98 7.27 -2.87
CA VAL A 26 34.15 7.47 -1.42
C VAL A 26 35.49 8.12 -1.10
N TYR A 27 36.59 7.70 -1.76
CA TYR A 27 37.88 8.35 -1.61
C TYR A 27 37.85 9.82 -2.03
N ARG A 28 37.19 10.15 -3.15
CA ARG A 28 36.97 11.54 -3.58
C ARG A 28 36.20 12.33 -2.51
N GLN A 29 35.08 11.80 -1.98
CA GLN A 29 34.35 12.49 -0.90
C GLN A 29 35.24 12.79 0.33
N ILE A 30 36.04 11.81 0.78
CA ILE A 30 36.93 11.97 1.95
C ILE A 30 38.05 12.98 1.67
N ALA A 31 38.67 12.93 0.50
CA ALA A 31 39.76 13.85 0.12
C ALA A 31 39.31 15.33 0.08
N LEU A 32 38.02 15.57 -0.16
CA LEU A 32 37.41 16.90 -0.35
C LEU A 32 36.83 17.49 0.94
N ALA A 33 37.01 16.83 2.09
CA ALA A 33 36.87 17.47 3.40
C ALA A 33 37.92 18.58 3.64
N LYS A 34 38.92 18.73 2.75
CA LYS A 34 39.90 19.81 2.76
C LYS A 34 39.31 21.09 2.13
N PRO A 35 39.50 22.28 2.75
CA PRO A 35 38.74 23.49 2.43
C PRO A 35 39.00 24.09 1.04
N THR A 36 40.02 23.62 0.32
CA THR A 36 40.50 24.22 -0.94
C THR A 36 39.73 23.80 -2.20
N ASN A 37 38.85 22.78 -2.16
CA ASN A 37 38.25 22.24 -3.38
C ASN A 37 36.77 21.80 -3.22
N ARG A 38 35.89 22.74 -2.87
CA ARG A 38 34.46 22.48 -2.57
C ARG A 38 33.62 21.82 -3.68
N ARG A 39 34.08 21.73 -4.93
CA ARG A 39 33.24 21.31 -6.09
C ARG A 39 33.52 19.90 -6.63
N ALA A 40 34.71 19.34 -6.41
CA ALA A 40 35.19 18.16 -7.16
C ALA A 40 34.62 16.79 -6.72
N GLY A 41 33.51 16.75 -5.97
CA GLY A 41 32.94 15.52 -5.40
C GLY A 41 31.48 15.61 -4.98
N GLN A 42 30.76 16.62 -5.48
CA GLN A 42 29.30 16.73 -5.34
C GLN A 42 28.57 16.05 -6.52
N ASP A 43 29.22 15.09 -7.19
CA ASP A 43 28.57 14.29 -8.23
C ASP A 43 27.61 13.27 -7.58
N GLN A 44 26.43 13.77 -7.26
CA GLN A 44 25.34 12.97 -6.70
C GLN A 44 24.73 12.06 -7.79
N ALA A 45 24.82 12.44 -9.07
CA ALA A 45 24.30 11.66 -10.19
C ALA A 45 25.07 10.34 -10.37
N LEU A 46 26.41 10.38 -10.29
CA LEU A 46 27.24 9.18 -10.29
C LEU A 46 26.90 8.25 -9.11
N ARG A 47 26.61 8.78 -7.92
CA ARG A 47 26.19 7.94 -6.78
C ARG A 47 24.82 7.30 -6.98
N TYR A 48 23.85 8.02 -7.56
CA TYR A 48 22.58 7.41 -7.94
C TYR A 48 22.75 6.36 -9.05
N LEU A 49 23.62 6.61 -10.02
CA LEU A 49 23.93 5.66 -11.10
C LEU A 49 24.59 4.36 -10.55
N ILE A 50 25.55 4.48 -9.64
CA ILE A 50 26.18 3.32 -8.98
C ILE A 50 25.12 2.51 -8.20
N ASN A 51 24.31 3.17 -7.37
CA ASN A 51 23.24 2.49 -6.62
C ASN A 51 22.20 1.81 -7.54
N LEU A 52 21.83 2.47 -8.64
CA LEU A 52 20.92 1.94 -9.64
C LEU A 52 21.51 0.71 -10.35
N LEU A 53 22.76 0.78 -10.80
CA LEU A 53 23.44 -0.33 -11.48
C LEU A 53 23.66 -1.52 -10.54
N LEU A 54 24.00 -1.30 -9.26
CA LEU A 54 24.07 -2.37 -8.25
C LEU A 54 22.71 -3.07 -8.03
N HIS A 55 21.61 -2.30 -8.04
CA HIS A 55 20.26 -2.86 -7.92
C HIS A 55 19.84 -3.62 -9.19
N LEU A 56 19.94 -2.98 -10.37
CA LEU A 56 19.63 -3.57 -11.67
C LEU A 56 20.45 -4.84 -11.92
N ARG A 57 21.71 -4.88 -11.52
CA ARG A 57 22.58 -6.06 -11.60
C ARG A 57 22.00 -7.26 -10.86
N ARG A 58 21.49 -7.06 -9.65
CA ARG A 58 20.86 -8.12 -8.86
C ARG A 58 19.56 -8.60 -9.52
N VAL A 59 18.70 -7.65 -9.89
CA VAL A 59 17.41 -7.93 -10.56
C VAL A 59 17.64 -8.69 -11.85
N LEU A 60 18.56 -8.23 -12.70
CA LEU A 60 18.91 -8.89 -13.96
C LEU A 60 19.32 -10.36 -13.78
N ILE A 61 20.11 -10.70 -12.76
CA ILE A 61 20.51 -12.10 -12.53
C ILE A 61 19.33 -12.94 -11.99
N GLN A 62 18.48 -12.35 -11.13
CA GLN A 62 17.27 -13.02 -10.62
C GLN A 62 16.24 -13.26 -11.72
N ASP A 63 15.98 -12.27 -12.57
CA ASP A 63 15.02 -12.35 -13.67
C ASP A 63 15.54 -13.25 -14.81
N CYS A 64 16.84 -13.20 -15.12
CA CYS A 64 17.47 -14.14 -16.07
C CYS A 64 17.42 -15.58 -15.57
N ALA A 65 17.53 -15.82 -14.25
CA ALA A 65 17.41 -17.17 -13.68
C ALA A 65 16.01 -17.77 -13.90
N VAL A 66 14.95 -16.96 -13.79
CA VAL A 66 13.59 -17.36 -14.16
C VAL A 66 13.47 -17.57 -15.67
N LEU A 67 13.87 -16.57 -16.46
CA LEU A 67 13.77 -16.59 -17.93
C LEU A 67 14.55 -17.75 -18.57
N TYR A 68 15.64 -18.22 -17.95
CA TYR A 68 16.39 -19.38 -18.43
C TYR A 68 15.56 -20.67 -18.43
N THR A 69 14.56 -20.79 -17.56
CA THR A 69 13.65 -21.96 -17.54
C THR A 69 12.61 -21.92 -18.64
N GLU A 70 12.17 -20.72 -19.05
CA GLU A 70 11.16 -20.54 -20.10
C GLU A 70 11.78 -20.51 -21.50
N ASN A 71 12.98 -19.94 -21.64
CA ASN A 71 13.70 -19.81 -22.90
C ASN A 71 15.23 -19.91 -22.72
N PRO A 72 15.78 -21.11 -22.49
CA PRO A 72 17.22 -21.31 -22.35
C PRO A 72 18.01 -20.99 -23.64
N THR A 73 17.33 -20.83 -24.78
CA THR A 73 17.96 -20.54 -26.08
C THR A 73 18.22 -19.05 -26.33
N ALA A 74 17.70 -18.16 -25.48
CA ALA A 74 17.78 -16.71 -25.70
C ALA A 74 19.26 -16.22 -25.77
N PRO A 75 19.59 -15.24 -26.62
CA PRO A 75 20.99 -14.88 -26.91
C PRO A 75 21.82 -14.47 -25.69
N ILE A 76 21.20 -13.95 -24.62
CA ILE A 76 21.87 -13.53 -23.39
C ILE A 76 22.58 -14.70 -22.68
N PHE A 77 22.02 -15.91 -22.74
CA PHE A 77 22.56 -17.12 -22.10
C PHE A 77 23.81 -17.69 -22.79
N LYS A 78 24.30 -17.04 -23.85
CA LYS A 78 25.54 -17.42 -24.55
C LYS A 78 26.77 -16.70 -23.98
N PHE A 79 26.58 -15.72 -23.10
CA PHE A 79 27.64 -14.85 -22.57
C PHE A 79 27.76 -14.96 -21.05
N ALA A 80 28.94 -14.67 -20.51
CA ALA A 80 29.16 -14.64 -19.06
C ALA A 80 28.38 -13.49 -18.39
N PRO A 81 27.86 -13.67 -17.16
CA PRO A 81 27.93 -14.88 -16.33
C PRO A 81 26.92 -15.98 -16.70
N PHE A 82 25.99 -15.69 -17.62
CA PHE A 82 24.79 -16.50 -17.89
C PHE A 82 25.04 -17.84 -18.61
N ASN A 83 26.26 -18.09 -19.06
CA ASN A 83 26.72 -19.34 -19.68
C ASN A 83 27.59 -20.21 -18.74
N SER A 84 27.54 -19.96 -17.42
CA SER A 84 28.34 -20.66 -16.42
C SER A 84 27.53 -21.69 -15.64
N ASP A 85 28.17 -22.79 -15.24
CA ASP A 85 27.54 -23.83 -14.40
C ASP A 85 27.02 -23.28 -13.07
N GLU A 86 27.67 -22.25 -12.51
CA GLU A 86 27.22 -21.55 -11.30
C GLU A 86 25.89 -20.80 -11.55
N PHE A 87 25.74 -20.12 -12.68
CA PHE A 87 24.46 -19.50 -13.07
C PHE A 87 23.39 -20.55 -13.36
N HIS A 88 23.72 -21.64 -14.07
CA HIS A 88 22.76 -22.72 -14.34
C HIS A 88 22.30 -23.43 -13.05
N THR A 89 23.21 -23.60 -12.07
CA THR A 89 22.88 -24.11 -10.73
C THR A 89 21.92 -23.15 -10.01
N PHE A 90 22.26 -21.86 -9.95
CA PHE A 90 21.40 -20.83 -9.36
C PHE A 90 20.01 -20.75 -10.03
N ALA A 91 19.94 -20.82 -11.36
CA ALA A 91 18.69 -20.84 -12.10
C ALA A 91 17.82 -22.05 -11.73
N SER A 92 18.42 -23.24 -11.59
CA SER A 92 17.70 -24.45 -11.18
C SER A 92 17.16 -24.37 -9.75
N ALA A 93 17.91 -23.78 -8.81
CA ALA A 93 17.49 -23.59 -7.43
C ALA A 93 16.35 -22.56 -7.32
N SER A 94 16.51 -21.39 -7.96
CA SER A 94 15.49 -20.35 -8.00
C SER A 94 14.17 -20.82 -8.62
N ALA A 95 14.24 -21.65 -9.67
CA ALA A 95 13.07 -22.28 -10.27
C ALA A 95 12.33 -23.20 -9.30
N GLN A 96 13.07 -24.03 -8.54
CA GLN A 96 12.48 -24.90 -7.51
C GLN A 96 11.85 -24.10 -6.38
N VAL A 97 12.48 -23.01 -5.91
CA VAL A 97 11.93 -22.12 -4.89
C VAL A 97 10.61 -21.49 -5.35
N ILE A 98 10.54 -21.02 -6.60
CA ILE A 98 9.32 -20.44 -7.18
C ILE A 98 8.22 -21.51 -7.34
N HIS A 99 8.56 -22.70 -7.86
CA HIS A 99 7.60 -23.80 -7.99
C HIS A 99 7.03 -24.22 -6.63
N ASN A 100 7.88 -24.47 -5.64
CA ASN A 100 7.47 -24.86 -4.29
C ASN A 100 6.61 -23.78 -3.61
N ALA A 101 6.93 -22.50 -3.80
CA ALA A 101 6.11 -21.40 -3.29
C ALA A 101 4.72 -21.34 -3.96
N ASN A 102 4.65 -21.58 -5.27
CA ASN A 102 3.39 -21.59 -6.03
C ASN A 102 2.50 -22.78 -5.65
N GLU A 103 3.08 -23.99 -5.49
CA GLU A 103 2.31 -25.16 -5.04
C GLU A 103 1.85 -25.03 -3.58
N HIS A 104 2.67 -24.47 -2.69
CA HIS A 104 2.24 -24.14 -1.33
C HIS A 104 1.08 -23.13 -1.32
N GLN A 105 1.12 -22.11 -2.20
CA GLN A 105 0.03 -21.15 -2.35
C GLN A 105 -1.25 -21.80 -2.91
N ARG A 106 -1.14 -22.74 -3.86
CA ARG A 106 -2.27 -23.53 -4.36
C ARG A 106 -2.91 -24.37 -3.26
N GLN A 107 -2.10 -25.15 -2.53
CA GLN A 107 -2.56 -25.97 -1.41
C GLN A 107 -3.24 -25.13 -0.33
N TYR A 108 -2.74 -23.93 -0.04
CA TYR A 108 -3.38 -23.00 0.90
C TYR A 108 -4.76 -22.50 0.40
N LEU A 109 -4.90 -22.23 -0.90
CA LEU A 109 -6.17 -21.80 -1.50
C LEU A 109 -7.19 -22.94 -1.62
N GLU A 110 -6.74 -24.16 -1.91
CA GLU A 110 -7.62 -25.35 -1.98
C GLU A 110 -8.11 -25.79 -0.60
N ASN A 111 -7.29 -25.62 0.44
CA ASN A 111 -7.64 -25.94 1.83
C ASN A 111 -8.20 -24.73 2.62
N LEU A 112 -8.76 -23.73 1.91
CA LEU A 112 -9.44 -22.59 2.56
C LEU A 112 -10.63 -23.09 3.41
N PRO A 113 -10.67 -22.77 4.72
CA PRO A 113 -11.81 -23.13 5.57
C PRO A 113 -13.13 -22.61 4.99
N THR A 114 -14.18 -23.45 4.97
CA THR A 114 -15.41 -23.22 4.21
C THR A 114 -16.03 -21.84 4.45
N HIS A 115 -16.08 -21.40 5.72
CA HIS A 115 -16.57 -20.07 6.10
C HIS A 115 -15.83 -18.89 5.43
N ILE A 116 -14.54 -19.03 5.12
CA ILE A 116 -13.78 -17.99 4.37
C ILE A 116 -14.17 -18.02 2.88
N ALA A 117 -14.33 -19.21 2.28
CA ALA A 117 -14.80 -19.35 0.91
C ALA A 117 -16.25 -18.82 0.75
N ASP A 118 -17.13 -19.09 1.72
CA ASP A 118 -18.51 -18.60 1.75
C ASP A 118 -18.58 -17.09 1.99
N ASN A 119 -17.72 -16.52 2.86
CA ASN A 119 -17.63 -15.06 3.04
C ASN A 119 -17.07 -14.34 1.80
N LEU A 120 -16.08 -14.93 1.11
CA LEU A 120 -15.60 -14.41 -0.17
C LEU A 120 -16.68 -14.48 -1.25
N ARG A 121 -17.44 -15.58 -1.31
CA ARG A 121 -18.59 -15.74 -2.22
C ARG A 121 -19.70 -14.72 -1.91
N GLY A 122 -20.08 -14.55 -0.65
CA GLY A 122 -21.07 -13.57 -0.22
C GLY A 122 -20.63 -12.13 -0.50
N SER A 123 -19.34 -11.82 -0.32
CA SER A 123 -18.76 -10.52 -0.68
C SER A 123 -18.80 -10.27 -2.19
N LEU A 124 -18.41 -11.25 -3.01
CA LEU A 124 -18.47 -11.15 -4.47
C LEU A 124 -19.91 -10.98 -4.98
N GLU A 125 -20.87 -11.75 -4.46
CA GLU A 125 -22.28 -11.62 -4.81
C GLU A 125 -22.87 -10.27 -4.36
N SER A 126 -22.51 -9.78 -3.16
CA SER A 126 -22.91 -8.45 -2.69
C SER A 126 -22.37 -7.33 -3.60
N ASN A 127 -21.09 -7.38 -3.97
CA ASN A 127 -20.50 -6.45 -4.94
C ASN A 127 -21.18 -6.53 -6.31
N ARG A 128 -21.51 -7.75 -6.79
CA ARG A 128 -22.24 -7.97 -8.05
C ARG A 128 -23.63 -7.33 -8.02
N VAL A 129 -24.36 -7.46 -6.92
CA VAL A 129 -25.67 -6.81 -6.72
C VAL A 129 -25.53 -5.28 -6.68
N GLN A 130 -24.58 -4.74 -5.91
CA GLN A 130 -24.33 -3.30 -5.84
C GLN A 130 -23.96 -2.69 -7.20
N LEU A 131 -23.15 -3.38 -8.00
CA LEU A 131 -22.79 -2.96 -9.35
C LEU A 131 -24.01 -2.92 -10.28
N LEU A 132 -24.88 -3.93 -10.23
CA LEU A 132 -26.13 -3.97 -11.00
C LEU A 132 -27.12 -2.87 -10.56
N GLU A 133 -27.23 -2.59 -9.26
CA GLU A 133 -28.02 -1.44 -8.79
C GLU A 133 -27.44 -0.10 -9.25
N HIS A 134 -26.11 0.04 -9.29
CA HIS A 134 -25.47 1.27 -9.76
C HIS A 134 -25.70 1.45 -11.26
N GLN A 135 -25.63 0.38 -12.05
CA GLN A 135 -25.97 0.39 -13.48
C GLN A 135 -27.45 0.80 -13.69
N ARG A 136 -28.38 0.19 -12.95
CA ARG A 136 -29.80 0.58 -12.98
C ARG A 136 -30.01 2.06 -12.64
N ARG A 137 -29.34 2.58 -11.60
CA ARG A 137 -29.42 4.00 -11.21
C ARG A 137 -28.87 4.94 -12.31
N ILE A 138 -27.87 4.53 -13.08
CA ILE A 138 -27.37 5.28 -14.25
C ILE A 138 -28.42 5.26 -15.38
N GLU A 139 -29.02 4.10 -15.66
CA GLU A 139 -30.03 3.94 -16.71
C GLU A 139 -31.31 4.74 -16.40
N GLU A 140 -31.81 4.68 -15.16
CA GLU A 140 -32.95 5.48 -14.69
C GLU A 140 -32.65 6.99 -14.76
N SER A 141 -31.43 7.41 -14.39
CA SER A 141 -30.98 8.80 -14.54
C SER A 141 -30.95 9.23 -16.02
N ASN A 142 -30.40 8.39 -16.91
CA ASN A 142 -30.35 8.66 -18.34
C ASN A 142 -31.73 8.72 -19.00
N GLN A 143 -32.67 7.84 -18.60
CA GLN A 143 -34.06 7.90 -19.07
C GLN A 143 -34.76 9.19 -18.61
N ASN A 144 -34.61 9.58 -17.34
CA ASN A 144 -35.16 10.82 -16.81
C ASN A 144 -34.58 12.06 -17.50
N LEU A 145 -33.26 12.08 -17.74
CA LEU A 145 -32.59 13.15 -18.49
C LEU A 145 -33.05 13.20 -19.95
N SER A 146 -33.22 12.05 -20.60
CA SER A 146 -33.74 11.98 -21.98
C SER A 146 -35.18 12.51 -22.08
N GLY A 147 -36.05 12.14 -21.15
CA GLY A 147 -37.42 12.67 -21.05
C GLY A 147 -37.47 14.17 -20.77
N ALA A 148 -36.58 14.68 -19.91
CA ALA A 148 -36.46 16.12 -19.63
C ALA A 148 -35.97 16.89 -20.87
N VAL A 149 -34.95 16.40 -21.57
CA VAL A 149 -34.46 17.00 -22.82
C VAL A 149 -35.53 16.96 -23.91
N GLY A 150 -36.24 15.84 -24.10
CA GLY A 150 -37.35 15.77 -25.05
C GLY A 150 -38.48 16.75 -24.74
N SER A 151 -38.79 16.95 -23.46
CA SER A 151 -39.76 17.95 -22.99
C SER A 151 -39.30 19.39 -23.30
N LEU A 152 -38.01 19.69 -23.10
CA LEU A 152 -37.42 20.98 -23.46
C LEU A 152 -37.42 21.20 -24.98
N CYS A 153 -37.08 20.19 -25.79
CA CYS A 153 -37.15 20.26 -27.26
C CYS A 153 -38.59 20.56 -27.74
N ASN A 154 -39.59 19.91 -27.15
CA ASN A 154 -41.00 20.18 -27.47
C ASN A 154 -41.43 21.61 -27.07
N LEU A 155 -41.00 22.09 -25.91
CA LEU A 155 -41.27 23.46 -25.45
C LEU A 155 -40.60 24.51 -26.36
N VAL A 156 -39.34 24.29 -26.75
CA VAL A 156 -38.62 25.17 -27.69
C VAL A 156 -39.29 25.15 -29.06
N HIS A 157 -39.64 23.99 -29.60
CA HIS A 157 -40.32 23.89 -30.90
C HIS A 157 -41.70 24.59 -30.88
N THR A 158 -42.48 24.41 -29.81
CA THR A 158 -43.76 25.12 -29.61
C THR A 158 -43.56 26.63 -29.54
N THR A 159 -42.51 27.09 -28.84
CA THR A 159 -42.18 28.52 -28.71
C THR A 159 -41.78 29.11 -30.07
N ILE A 160 -40.97 28.39 -30.85
CA ILE A 160 -40.60 28.79 -32.22
C ILE A 160 -41.85 28.89 -33.10
N GLN A 161 -42.74 27.87 -33.09
CA GLN A 161 -43.98 27.90 -33.86
C GLN A 161 -44.85 29.13 -33.51
N VAL A 162 -45.04 29.43 -32.21
CA VAL A 162 -45.83 30.58 -31.75
C VAL A 162 -45.19 31.94 -32.14
N VAL A 163 -43.86 32.02 -32.24
CA VAL A 163 -43.17 33.20 -32.75
C VAL A 163 -43.29 33.32 -34.26
N THR A 164 -43.12 32.23 -35.02
CA THR A 164 -43.21 32.25 -36.49
C THR A 164 -44.63 32.42 -37.02
N ALA A 165 -45.66 32.02 -36.27
CA ALA A 165 -47.06 32.14 -36.66
C ALA A 165 -47.65 33.55 -36.45
N LYS A 166 -46.82 34.58 -36.18
CA LYS A 166 -47.27 35.92 -35.78
C LYS A 166 -47.08 37.03 -36.84
N GLU A 167 -46.71 36.66 -38.06
CA GLU A 167 -46.87 37.47 -39.27
C GLU A 167 -47.45 36.53 -40.36
N PRO A 168 -48.34 36.97 -41.27
CA PRO A 168 -48.44 38.33 -41.82
C PRO A 168 -49.85 38.98 -41.64
N GLU A 169 -50.24 39.82 -42.61
CA GLU A 169 -51.51 40.57 -42.77
C GLU A 169 -51.73 41.84 -41.92
N THR A 170 -51.37 42.94 -42.57
CA THR A 170 -51.83 44.34 -42.44
C THR A 170 -53.23 44.59 -41.86
N GLY A 171 -53.34 45.52 -40.89
CA GLY A 171 -54.62 46.12 -40.47
C GLY A 171 -54.47 47.29 -39.48
N LEU A 172 -55.08 48.43 -39.78
CA LEU A 172 -55.07 49.66 -38.96
C LEU A 172 -55.92 49.53 -37.68
N SER A 173 -55.42 49.98 -36.52
CA SER A 173 -56.13 50.94 -35.63
C SER A 173 -55.23 51.45 -34.48
N GLU A 174 -55.68 52.49 -33.78
CA GLU A 174 -54.93 53.25 -32.78
C GLU A 174 -55.13 52.74 -31.33
N SER A 175 -54.06 52.76 -30.53
CA SER A 175 -54.00 53.60 -29.31
C SER A 175 -52.58 53.53 -28.71
N GLY A 176 -52.19 54.55 -27.93
CA GLY A 176 -50.80 54.78 -27.54
C GLY A 176 -50.37 54.18 -26.20
N THR A 177 -49.14 53.68 -26.13
CA THR A 177 -48.22 53.94 -25.01
C THR A 177 -46.77 53.68 -25.45
N SER A 178 -45.86 54.57 -25.06
CA SER A 178 -44.45 54.49 -25.50
C SER A 178 -43.63 53.61 -24.56
N LEU A 179 -43.28 52.41 -25.01
CA LEU A 179 -42.20 51.59 -24.42
C LEU A 179 -41.23 51.12 -25.50
N LYS A 180 -39.94 51.17 -25.15
CA LYS A 180 -38.80 51.12 -26.09
C LYS A 180 -38.70 49.78 -26.83
N ARG A 181 -39.05 49.76 -28.13
CA ARG A 181 -38.81 48.61 -29.02
C ARG A 181 -37.36 48.62 -29.54
N SER A 182 -36.39 48.21 -28.72
CA SER A 182 -34.97 48.06 -29.11
C SER A 182 -34.21 47.08 -28.19
N ALA A 183 -34.38 45.78 -28.41
CA ALA A 183 -33.63 44.72 -27.71
C ALA A 183 -33.68 43.34 -28.43
N ALA A 184 -34.80 43.03 -29.11
CA ALA A 184 -35.15 41.65 -29.49
C ALA A 184 -34.37 41.00 -30.65
N ALA A 185 -33.48 41.72 -31.35
CA ALA A 185 -32.74 41.20 -32.50
C ALA A 185 -31.28 40.80 -32.20
N ALA A 186 -30.72 41.26 -31.07
CA ALA A 186 -29.31 41.03 -30.72
C ALA A 186 -29.10 39.82 -29.78
N ASP A 187 -30.18 39.28 -29.21
CA ASP A 187 -30.14 38.24 -28.16
C ASP A 187 -30.25 36.82 -28.72
N LEU A 188 -30.71 36.66 -29.97
CA LEU A 188 -30.88 35.34 -30.60
C LEU A 188 -29.54 34.70 -30.99
N GLU A 189 -28.59 35.49 -31.48
CA GLU A 189 -27.25 35.03 -31.87
C GLU A 189 -26.44 34.59 -30.65
N GLY A 190 -26.53 35.35 -29.54
CA GLY A 190 -25.95 34.98 -28.25
C GLY A 190 -26.58 33.73 -27.62
N LEU A 191 -27.90 33.53 -27.80
CA LEU A 191 -28.58 32.32 -27.37
C LEU A 191 -28.18 31.09 -28.21
N GLU A 192 -27.96 31.26 -29.51
CA GLU A 192 -27.52 30.15 -30.38
C GLU A 192 -26.08 29.72 -30.06
N ASP A 193 -25.16 30.67 -29.85
CA ASP A 193 -23.78 30.34 -29.43
C ASP A 193 -23.73 29.78 -27.99
N ALA A 194 -24.61 30.22 -27.09
CA ALA A 194 -24.78 29.57 -25.78
C ALA A 194 -25.26 28.11 -25.92
N ALA A 195 -26.25 27.86 -26.80
CA ALA A 195 -26.73 26.50 -27.07
C ALA A 195 -25.66 25.61 -27.71
N ARG A 196 -24.93 26.12 -28.71
CA ARG A 196 -23.78 25.44 -29.35
C ARG A 196 -22.69 25.12 -28.33
N SER A 197 -22.36 26.04 -27.43
CA SER A 197 -21.39 25.85 -26.35
C SER A 197 -21.82 24.75 -25.37
N ILE A 198 -23.10 24.73 -24.95
CA ILE A 198 -23.66 23.68 -24.07
C ILE A 198 -23.63 22.30 -24.75
N VAL A 199 -24.00 22.22 -26.03
CA VAL A 199 -23.96 20.97 -26.82
C VAL A 199 -22.52 20.48 -27.00
N ALA A 200 -21.57 21.37 -27.31
CA ALA A 200 -20.15 21.02 -27.42
C ALA A 200 -19.57 20.53 -26.08
N PHE A 201 -19.91 21.20 -24.97
CA PHE A 201 -19.49 20.78 -23.63
C PHE A 201 -20.04 19.39 -23.26
N HIS A 202 -21.30 19.10 -23.60
CA HIS A 202 -21.87 17.77 -23.43
C HIS A 202 -21.22 16.72 -24.33
N ALA A 203 -20.95 17.01 -25.60
CA ALA A 203 -20.25 16.10 -26.51
C ALA A 203 -18.85 15.71 -25.98
N VAL A 204 -18.06 16.69 -25.50
CA VAL A 204 -16.76 16.46 -24.86
C VAL A 204 -16.90 15.65 -23.56
N LYS A 205 -17.99 15.83 -22.80
CA LYS A 205 -18.27 15.04 -21.59
C LYS A 205 -18.61 13.59 -21.90
N HIS A 206 -19.42 13.32 -22.94
CA HIS A 206 -19.73 11.97 -23.40
C HIS A 206 -18.51 11.26 -24.00
N ALA A 207 -17.63 11.97 -24.72
CA ALA A 207 -16.37 11.42 -25.23
C ALA A 207 -15.41 10.91 -24.13
N ARG A 208 -15.57 11.36 -22.87
CA ARG A 208 -14.81 10.85 -21.71
C ARG A 208 -15.45 9.66 -21.00
N TYR A 209 -16.67 9.26 -21.39
CA TYR A 209 -17.48 8.25 -20.71
C TYR A 209 -18.02 7.15 -21.64
N ASN A 210 -17.48 7.04 -22.87
CA ASN A 210 -17.78 5.96 -23.79
C ASN A 210 -16.64 4.91 -23.76
N PRO A 211 -16.74 3.83 -22.97
CA PRO A 211 -15.80 2.72 -23.08
C PRO A 211 -15.99 2.06 -24.46
N SER A 212 -14.92 2.05 -25.27
CA SER A 212 -14.93 1.42 -26.59
C SER A 212 -15.26 -0.06 -26.47
N SER A 213 -16.34 -0.49 -27.13
CA SER A 213 -16.77 -1.89 -27.16
C SER A 213 -15.86 -2.73 -28.05
N ASP A 214 -14.87 -3.40 -27.47
CA ASP A 214 -14.17 -4.53 -28.08
C ASP A 214 -13.63 -5.49 -26.97
N PRO A 215 -13.68 -6.82 -27.13
CA PRO A 215 -13.46 -7.76 -26.03
C PRO A 215 -11.97 -8.16 -25.90
N ALA A 216 -11.23 -7.46 -25.03
CA ALA A 216 -9.87 -7.83 -24.63
C ALA A 216 -9.80 -8.20 -23.13
N ALA A 217 -9.00 -9.23 -22.80
CA ALA A 217 -9.02 -9.89 -21.50
C ALA A 217 -8.65 -8.99 -20.31
N VAL A 218 -9.44 -9.07 -19.22
CA VAL A 218 -9.13 -8.44 -17.94
C VAL A 218 -8.22 -9.36 -17.11
N PRO A 219 -7.02 -8.92 -16.67
CA PRO A 219 -6.18 -9.71 -15.77
C PRO A 219 -6.73 -9.68 -14.33
N LEU A 220 -6.84 -10.86 -13.71
CA LEU A 220 -7.42 -11.05 -12.39
C LEU A 220 -6.45 -10.67 -11.25
N ASN A 221 -6.37 -9.38 -10.92
CA ASN A 221 -5.56 -8.89 -9.79
C ASN A 221 -6.23 -9.16 -8.42
N SER A 222 -6.06 -10.37 -7.89
CA SER A 222 -6.43 -10.74 -6.51
C SER A 222 -5.32 -10.38 -5.51
N PRO A 223 -5.62 -9.74 -4.36
CA PRO A 223 -4.61 -9.43 -3.33
C PRO A 223 -4.29 -10.64 -2.45
N THR A 224 -3.07 -11.18 -2.54
CA THR A 224 -2.63 -12.34 -1.76
C THR A 224 -2.29 -11.98 -0.30
N PRO A 225 -2.87 -12.66 0.71
CA PRO A 225 -2.49 -12.46 2.12
C PRO A 225 -1.24 -13.29 2.48
N SER A 226 -0.09 -12.63 2.67
CA SER A 226 1.14 -13.28 3.16
C SER A 226 1.05 -13.61 4.66
N ALA A 227 0.87 -14.88 5.00
CA ALA A 227 0.98 -15.38 6.38
C ALA A 227 2.30 -16.15 6.56
N THR A 228 3.23 -15.60 7.35
CA THR A 228 4.51 -16.26 7.65
C THR A 228 4.42 -17.01 8.99
N VAL A 229 4.31 -18.33 8.94
CA VAL A 229 4.40 -19.19 10.15
C VAL A 229 5.81 -19.78 10.23
N ASN A 230 6.46 -19.61 11.37
CA ASN A 230 7.83 -20.07 11.61
C ASN A 230 7.78 -21.43 12.32
N LEU A 231 8.18 -22.51 11.64
CA LEU A 231 8.20 -23.87 12.18
C LEU A 231 9.56 -24.54 11.94
N SER A 232 10.46 -24.38 12.90
CA SER A 232 11.68 -25.19 12.98
C SER A 232 11.31 -26.63 13.35
N ALA A 233 11.48 -27.57 12.43
CA ALA A 233 11.25 -28.99 12.67
C ALA A 233 12.32 -29.60 13.60
N LEU A 234 11.97 -30.72 14.25
CA LEU A 234 12.95 -31.67 14.79
C LEU A 234 12.32 -33.06 14.89
N SER A 235 13.06 -34.06 14.40
CA SER A 235 12.72 -35.48 14.48
C SER A 235 14.00 -36.31 14.70
N ALA A 236 13.81 -37.48 15.33
CA ALA A 236 14.79 -38.56 15.59
C ALA A 236 15.61 -39.01 14.36
N SER A 237 16.80 -39.65 14.46
CA SER A 237 17.64 -40.04 15.62
C SER A 237 19.03 -40.58 15.18
N SER A 238 19.93 -40.82 16.15
CA SER A 238 21.14 -41.71 16.11
C SER A 238 22.33 -41.28 15.21
N THR A 239 23.60 -41.67 15.44
CA THR A 239 24.21 -42.65 16.39
C THR A 239 25.67 -42.27 16.75
N SER A 240 26.16 -42.64 17.96
CA SER A 240 27.59 -42.92 18.33
C SER A 240 28.69 -41.83 18.16
N ALA A 241 29.77 -41.74 18.96
CA ALA A 241 30.13 -42.31 20.28
C ALA A 241 31.39 -41.59 20.86
N ASN A 242 31.75 -41.91 22.11
CA ASN A 242 32.95 -41.51 22.88
C ASN A 242 33.04 -40.05 23.42
N ALA A 243 33.71 -39.74 24.55
CA ALA A 243 33.95 -40.43 25.84
C ALA A 243 34.66 -39.47 26.85
N VAL A 244 34.73 -39.86 28.15
CA VAL A 244 35.68 -39.41 29.22
C VAL A 244 35.39 -38.07 29.99
N SER A 245 35.03 -38.22 31.28
CA SER A 245 35.40 -37.41 32.49
C SER A 245 35.02 -35.90 32.64
N ASP A 246 34.80 -35.32 33.84
CA ASP A 246 34.59 -35.88 35.20
C ASP A 246 33.97 -34.84 36.20
N ASN A 247 33.61 -35.32 37.42
CA ASN A 247 33.20 -34.59 38.65
C ASN A 247 31.76 -34.00 38.70
N ILE A 248 30.87 -34.24 39.70
CA ILE A 248 30.94 -34.28 41.19
C ILE A 248 30.93 -32.84 41.77
N ILE A 249 29.97 -32.34 42.59
CA ILE A 249 28.90 -32.87 43.50
C ILE A 249 27.55 -32.07 43.29
N HIS A 250 26.38 -32.18 43.96
CA HIS A 250 25.90 -32.86 45.20
C HIS A 250 24.33 -33.08 45.24
N ASN A 251 23.89 -33.87 46.24
CA ASN A 251 22.60 -34.05 46.97
C ASN A 251 21.24 -33.39 46.54
N THR A 252 20.11 -34.12 46.38
CA THR A 252 19.16 -34.79 47.36
C THR A 252 18.04 -33.84 47.82
N ILE A 253 16.72 -34.12 47.69
CA ILE A 253 15.85 -35.14 48.35
C ILE A 253 14.75 -35.71 47.43
N THR A 254 14.29 -36.93 47.72
CA THR A 254 13.28 -37.74 46.99
C THR A 254 11.86 -37.66 47.56
N THR A 255 10.84 -37.72 46.70
CA THR A 255 9.56 -38.41 47.00
C THR A 255 8.91 -38.98 45.73
N LEU A 256 8.28 -40.16 45.84
CA LEU A 256 7.60 -40.86 44.73
C LEU A 256 6.11 -40.52 44.64
N GLY A 257 5.54 -40.59 43.43
CA GLY A 257 4.10 -40.46 43.18
C GLY A 257 3.72 -41.00 41.79
N THR A 258 3.59 -42.33 41.66
CA THR A 258 3.25 -42.99 40.39
C THR A 258 1.73 -43.13 40.19
N ALA A 259 1.17 -42.48 39.17
CA ALA A 259 -0.18 -42.78 38.67
C ALA A 259 -0.32 -42.49 37.16
N THR A 260 -0.64 -43.57 36.42
CA THR A 260 -1.45 -43.63 35.18
C THR A 260 -1.23 -42.62 34.05
N THR A 261 -0.79 -43.14 32.91
CA THR A 261 -0.74 -42.47 31.59
C THR A 261 -2.09 -42.00 31.07
N THR A 262 -2.18 -40.76 30.59
CA THR A 262 -3.10 -40.37 29.50
C THR A 262 -2.48 -39.18 28.75
N PRO A 263 -2.12 -39.31 27.45
CA PRO A 263 -1.60 -38.20 26.67
C PRO A 263 -2.76 -37.27 26.27
N ALA A 264 -2.91 -36.16 26.98
CA ALA A 264 -3.86 -35.11 26.59
C ALA A 264 -3.43 -34.49 25.24
N LEU A 265 -4.35 -34.48 24.27
CA LEU A 265 -4.14 -33.79 22.99
C LEU A 265 -3.90 -32.30 23.24
N THR A 266 -2.73 -31.79 22.85
CA THR A 266 -2.42 -30.35 22.87
C THR A 266 -3.23 -29.64 21.78
N GLY A 267 -4.49 -29.33 22.11
CA GLY A 267 -5.41 -28.62 21.24
C GLY A 267 -4.82 -27.29 20.79
N SER A 268 -4.86 -27.02 19.49
CA SER A 268 -4.58 -25.69 18.96
C SER A 268 -5.65 -24.74 19.50
N VAL A 269 -5.26 -23.87 20.44
CA VAL A 269 -6.15 -22.83 20.95
C VAL A 269 -6.38 -21.84 19.82
N LEU A 270 -7.57 -21.92 19.21
CA LEU A 270 -8.03 -20.97 18.21
C LEU A 270 -7.87 -19.55 18.77
N PRO A 271 -7.28 -18.61 18.00
CA PRO A 271 -7.09 -17.25 18.48
C PRO A 271 -8.46 -16.63 18.76
N SER A 272 -8.67 -16.12 19.97
CA SER A 272 -9.90 -15.40 20.29
C SER A 272 -10.05 -14.19 19.36
N LEU A 273 -11.31 -13.90 19.00
CA LEU A 273 -11.67 -12.80 18.12
C LEU A 273 -12.62 -11.87 18.86
N VAL A 274 -12.29 -10.57 18.87
CA VAL A 274 -13.20 -9.53 19.33
C VAL A 274 -13.84 -8.84 18.14
N ALA A 275 -15.16 -8.69 18.17
CA ALA A 275 -15.90 -7.89 17.21
C ALA A 275 -15.99 -6.43 17.68
N SER A 276 -15.82 -5.48 16.77
CA SER A 276 -16.23 -4.09 17.00
C SER A 276 -17.75 -3.92 16.89
N GLY A 277 -18.25 -2.75 17.25
CA GLY A 277 -19.65 -2.34 17.00
C GLY A 277 -20.02 -2.24 15.50
N PHE A 278 -19.05 -2.28 14.59
CA PHE A 278 -19.28 -2.38 13.14
C PHE A 278 -19.23 -3.83 12.61
N GLY A 279 -18.96 -4.81 13.49
CA GLY A 279 -18.84 -6.23 13.13
C GLY A 279 -17.48 -6.66 12.58
N THR A 280 -16.50 -5.74 12.50
CA THR A 280 -15.13 -6.09 12.10
C THR A 280 -14.48 -6.93 13.19
N LEU A 281 -13.96 -8.10 12.79
CA LEU A 281 -13.26 -9.03 13.66
C LEU A 281 -11.77 -8.64 13.76
N PHE A 282 -11.32 -8.40 14.98
CA PHE A 282 -9.92 -8.23 15.34
C PHE A 282 -9.43 -9.45 16.13
N SER A 283 -8.16 -9.80 15.97
CA SER A 283 -7.53 -10.83 16.80
C SER A 283 -7.27 -10.30 18.21
N ASP A 284 -7.32 -11.17 19.20
CA ASP A 284 -6.82 -10.92 20.57
C ASP A 284 -5.32 -10.51 20.58
N GLN A 285 -4.57 -10.83 19.51
CA GLN A 285 -3.21 -10.31 19.29
C GLN A 285 -3.18 -8.82 18.90
N THR A 286 -4.23 -8.30 18.27
CA THR A 286 -4.40 -6.87 17.96
C THR A 286 -4.93 -6.13 19.18
N PHE A 287 -5.98 -6.64 19.82
CA PHE A 287 -6.59 -6.09 21.03
C PHE A 287 -6.77 -7.21 22.08
N PRO A 288 -5.87 -7.34 23.08
CA PRO A 288 -5.96 -8.37 24.11
C PRO A 288 -7.07 -8.02 25.12
N VAL A 289 -8.26 -8.56 24.91
CA VAL A 289 -9.50 -8.13 25.58
C VAL A 289 -9.76 -8.96 26.84
N VAL A 290 -10.06 -8.29 27.95
CA VAL A 290 -10.19 -8.92 29.27
C VAL A 290 -11.62 -9.43 29.48
N HIS A 291 -11.93 -10.53 28.82
CA HIS A 291 -13.24 -11.21 28.85
C HIS A 291 -13.74 -11.61 30.26
N SER A 292 -12.85 -11.65 31.25
CA SER A 292 -13.16 -11.98 32.65
C SER A 292 -13.67 -10.79 33.49
N ASN A 293 -13.68 -9.56 32.96
CA ASN A 293 -14.18 -8.37 33.65
C ASN A 293 -15.36 -7.75 32.88
N THR A 294 -16.57 -7.93 33.42
CA THR A 294 -17.84 -7.49 32.85
C THR A 294 -17.97 -5.97 32.69
N ASP A 295 -17.23 -5.21 33.49
CA ASP A 295 -17.42 -3.76 33.61
C ASP A 295 -16.45 -3.01 32.69
N ILE A 296 -15.30 -3.62 32.40
CA ILE A 296 -14.28 -3.11 31.48
C ILE A 296 -14.56 -3.55 30.03
N TYR A 297 -15.07 -4.76 29.81
CA TYR A 297 -15.29 -5.31 28.45
C TYR A 297 -16.13 -4.39 27.53
N PRO A 298 -17.28 -3.81 27.96
CA PRO A 298 -18.05 -2.90 27.12
C PRO A 298 -17.29 -1.62 26.74
N GLN A 299 -16.43 -1.13 27.64
CA GLN A 299 -15.59 0.05 27.40
C GLN A 299 -14.48 -0.27 26.40
N GLN A 300 -13.85 -1.43 26.51
CA GLN A 300 -12.87 -1.94 25.55
C GLN A 300 -13.45 -2.10 24.15
N VAL A 301 -14.64 -2.72 24.01
CA VAL A 301 -15.31 -2.89 22.70
C VAL A 301 -15.74 -1.54 22.11
N LYS A 302 -16.25 -0.61 22.92
CA LYS A 302 -16.55 0.75 22.46
C LYS A 302 -15.29 1.45 21.94
N ALA A 303 -14.19 1.42 22.70
CA ALA A 303 -12.95 2.07 22.29
C ALA A 303 -12.30 1.44 21.02
N ILE A 304 -12.48 0.13 20.78
CA ILE A 304 -12.13 -0.50 19.49
C ILE A 304 -12.97 0.11 18.35
N THR A 305 -14.26 0.30 18.59
CA THR A 305 -15.21 0.85 17.61
C THR A 305 -14.90 2.31 17.28
N ASP A 306 -14.63 3.13 18.30
CA ASP A 306 -14.22 4.54 18.16
C ASP A 306 -12.88 4.66 17.39
N LEU A 307 -11.92 3.75 17.64
CA LEU A 307 -10.66 3.66 16.88
C LEU A 307 -10.87 3.20 15.44
N GLU A 308 -11.76 2.23 15.20
CA GLU A 308 -12.03 1.73 13.85
C GLU A 308 -12.65 2.84 12.98
N GLN A 309 -13.59 3.60 13.53
CA GLN A 309 -14.19 4.74 12.83
C GLN A 309 -13.14 5.78 12.39
N LYS A 310 -12.06 5.96 13.15
CA LYS A 310 -10.99 6.94 12.84
C LYS A 310 -9.89 6.37 11.94
N PHE A 311 -9.59 5.06 12.00
CA PHE A 311 -8.38 4.49 11.38
C PHE A 311 -8.58 3.23 10.50
N GLY A 312 -9.71 2.55 10.61
CA GLY A 312 -10.07 1.36 9.83
C GLY A 312 -8.98 0.28 9.80
N GLU A 313 -8.67 -0.22 8.60
CA GLU A 313 -7.72 -1.31 8.34
C GLU A 313 -6.31 -1.09 8.91
N GLN A 314 -5.90 0.16 9.20
CA GLN A 314 -4.56 0.43 9.79
C GLN A 314 -4.40 -0.22 11.17
N LEU A 315 -5.50 -0.40 11.92
CA LEU A 315 -5.48 -1.07 13.23
C LEU A 315 -4.87 -2.48 13.16
N LYS A 316 -5.18 -3.23 12.10
CA LYS A 316 -4.71 -4.62 11.88
C LYS A 316 -3.20 -4.72 11.62
N LYS A 317 -2.47 -3.59 11.54
CA LYS A 317 -1.00 -3.54 11.45
C LYS A 317 -0.31 -3.34 12.81
N HIS A 318 -1.05 -3.16 13.90
CA HIS A 318 -0.50 -2.92 15.24
C HIS A 318 -1.01 -3.92 16.28
N THR A 319 -0.32 -3.92 17.41
CA THR A 319 -0.70 -4.57 18.67
C THR A 319 -1.05 -3.44 19.65
N PHE A 320 -2.15 -3.52 20.37
CA PHE A 320 -2.59 -2.49 21.32
C PHE A 320 -2.57 -3.02 22.76
N GLU A 321 -2.49 -2.10 23.71
CA GLU A 321 -2.54 -2.36 25.15
C GLU A 321 -3.56 -1.43 25.81
N TRP A 322 -4.39 -1.97 26.71
CA TRP A 322 -5.37 -1.20 27.47
C TRP A 322 -4.68 -0.51 28.66
N ARG A 323 -4.74 0.82 28.72
CA ARG A 323 -4.18 1.61 29.82
C ARG A 323 -5.06 2.82 30.09
N ASN A 324 -5.43 3.05 31.35
CA ASN A 324 -6.19 4.23 31.78
C ASN A 324 -7.43 4.47 30.91
N ASP A 325 -8.16 3.38 30.65
CA ASP A 325 -9.39 3.32 29.85
C ASP A 325 -9.25 3.78 28.38
N GLU A 326 -8.03 3.67 27.84
CA GLU A 326 -7.69 3.92 26.43
C GLU A 326 -6.91 2.72 25.83
N TRP A 327 -7.16 2.43 24.55
CA TRP A 327 -6.31 1.55 23.74
C TRP A 327 -5.10 2.31 23.19
N VAL A 328 -3.90 1.93 23.61
CA VAL A 328 -2.63 2.58 23.22
C VAL A 328 -1.85 1.64 22.29
N PRO A 329 -1.33 2.09 21.13
CA PRO A 329 -0.57 1.24 20.21
C PRO A 329 0.82 0.91 20.77
N GLN A 330 1.07 -0.38 21.01
CA GLN A 330 2.36 -0.92 21.41
C GLN A 330 3.28 -1.02 20.18
N ILE A 331 4.17 -0.05 19.99
CA ILE A 331 5.07 0.00 18.83
C ILE A 331 6.29 -0.92 19.05
N SER A 332 6.04 -2.20 18.83
CA SER A 332 7.04 -3.27 18.78
C SER A 332 7.94 -3.11 17.55
N GLY A 333 9.20 -2.72 17.80
CA GLY A 333 10.22 -2.50 16.78
C GLY A 333 10.56 -1.02 16.57
N LEU A 334 11.73 -0.63 17.07
CA LEU A 334 12.32 0.69 16.80
C LEU A 334 12.83 0.73 15.35
N TRP A 335 11.94 1.00 14.38
CA TRP A 335 12.32 1.24 12.99
C TRP A 335 13.40 2.32 12.94
N LYS A 336 14.59 1.93 12.48
CA LYS A 336 15.69 2.80 12.10
C LYS A 336 15.50 3.15 10.63
N PRO A 337 15.71 4.41 10.20
CA PRO A 337 15.71 4.73 8.78
C PRO A 337 16.82 3.94 8.09
N PRO A 338 16.67 3.58 6.80
CA PRO A 338 17.81 3.18 5.99
C PRO A 338 18.88 4.27 6.08
N THR A 339 20.06 3.90 6.55
CA THR A 339 21.20 4.81 6.63
C THR A 339 21.95 4.78 5.31
N VAL A 340 22.35 5.95 4.84
CA VAL A 340 23.39 6.12 3.82
C VAL A 340 24.68 5.42 4.30
N VAL A 341 25.58 5.08 3.38
CA VAL A 341 26.95 4.55 3.67
C VAL A 341 27.67 5.32 4.78
N ASN A 342 27.39 6.62 4.92
CA ASN A 342 27.98 7.53 5.91
C ASN A 342 27.30 7.45 7.31
N GLY A 343 26.34 6.53 7.53
CA GLY A 343 25.59 6.36 8.78
C GLY A 343 24.41 7.32 8.99
N GLU A 344 24.22 8.31 8.12
CA GLU A 344 23.12 9.29 8.23
C GLU A 344 21.79 8.74 7.68
N PRO A 345 20.65 9.03 8.33
CA PRO A 345 19.33 8.56 7.88
C PRO A 345 18.84 9.34 6.65
N ILE A 346 18.24 8.65 5.68
CA ILE A 346 17.65 9.31 4.50
C ILE A 346 16.51 10.25 4.93
N LEU A 347 16.68 11.55 4.64
CA LEU A 347 15.80 12.64 5.08
C LEU A 347 14.35 12.43 4.62
N GLU A 348 14.17 12.08 3.34
CA GLU A 348 12.87 11.79 2.72
C GLU A 348 12.16 10.66 3.46
N THR A 349 12.85 9.56 3.79
CA THR A 349 12.24 8.41 4.47
C THR A 349 11.86 8.73 5.91
N VAL A 350 12.61 9.62 6.59
CA VAL A 350 12.24 10.15 7.91
C VAL A 350 10.97 10.99 7.83
N TRP A 351 10.88 11.90 6.86
CA TRP A 351 9.71 12.78 6.66
C TRP A 351 8.47 12.02 6.17
N LYS A 352 8.64 11.12 5.22
CA LYS A 352 7.58 10.21 4.73
C LYS A 352 7.00 9.41 5.89
N LYS A 353 7.84 8.82 6.75
CA LYS A 353 7.36 8.17 7.97
C LYS A 353 6.66 9.15 8.91
N PHE A 354 7.15 10.38 9.05
CA PHE A 354 6.55 11.36 9.94
C PHE A 354 5.10 11.70 9.54
N LYS A 355 4.86 12.07 8.27
CA LYS A 355 3.51 12.47 7.79
C LYS A 355 2.64 11.31 7.27
N GLN A 356 3.18 10.37 6.49
CA GLN A 356 2.42 9.31 5.81
C GLN A 356 2.45 7.95 6.53
N GLY A 357 3.38 7.74 7.47
CA GLY A 357 3.65 6.40 8.02
C GLY A 357 4.47 5.53 7.07
N LEU A 358 4.54 4.23 7.35
CA LEU A 358 5.19 3.21 6.52
C LEU A 358 4.46 1.88 6.67
N ASP A 359 4.44 1.06 5.61
CA ASP A 359 3.90 -0.32 5.62
C ASP A 359 2.44 -0.44 6.10
N GLY A 360 1.64 0.61 5.90
CA GLY A 360 0.26 0.72 6.39
C GLY A 360 0.13 0.97 7.89
N ARG A 361 1.24 1.25 8.59
CA ARG A 361 1.27 1.66 10.01
C ARG A 361 1.12 3.17 10.13
N PHE A 362 0.66 3.61 11.30
CA PHE A 362 0.45 5.02 11.64
C PHE A 362 1.69 5.88 11.39
N SER A 363 1.43 7.11 10.95
CA SER A 363 2.41 8.17 10.90
C SER A 363 2.74 8.66 12.32
N LEU A 364 3.93 9.26 12.48
CA LEU A 364 4.32 9.83 13.77
C LEU A 364 3.49 11.06 14.14
N ASP A 365 2.95 11.76 13.13
CA ASP A 365 2.01 12.86 13.28
C ASP A 365 0.67 12.36 13.87
N GLN A 366 0.06 11.32 13.26
CA GLN A 366 -1.18 10.68 13.77
C GLN A 366 -1.02 10.16 15.21
N LEU A 367 0.14 9.54 15.50
CA LEU A 367 0.46 9.06 16.84
C LEU A 367 0.55 10.20 17.87
N GLY A 368 1.13 11.34 17.47
CA GLY A 368 1.21 12.56 18.28
C GLY A 368 -0.13 13.26 18.44
N GLU A 369 -0.94 13.34 17.39
CA GLU A 369 -2.26 13.98 17.39
C GLU A 369 -3.22 13.28 18.36
N HIS A 370 -3.31 11.95 18.29
CA HIS A 370 -4.34 11.20 19.02
C HIS A 370 -3.89 10.75 20.41
N TRP A 371 -2.70 10.14 20.52
CA TRP A 371 -2.17 9.61 21.79
C TRP A 371 -1.14 10.54 22.46
N GLY A 372 -0.77 11.67 21.85
CA GLY A 372 0.11 12.67 22.45
C GLY A 372 1.49 12.09 22.80
N THR A 373 1.75 11.99 24.11
CA THR A 373 2.96 11.38 24.66
C THR A 373 2.74 9.95 25.19
N ARG A 374 1.49 9.47 25.27
CA ARG A 374 1.10 8.23 25.95
C ARG A 374 1.66 6.99 25.24
N TRP A 375 1.58 6.95 23.91
CA TRP A 375 2.09 5.86 23.05
C TRP A 375 3.61 5.64 23.12
N ARG A 376 4.38 6.61 23.61
CA ARG A 376 5.84 6.53 23.80
C ARG A 376 6.26 6.43 25.28
N THR A 377 5.33 6.10 26.16
CA THR A 377 5.61 5.82 27.58
C THR A 377 6.48 4.56 27.71
N ASN A 378 7.31 4.49 28.75
CA ASN A 378 8.23 3.38 29.06
C ASN A 378 9.30 2.98 28.02
N ASN A 379 9.31 3.53 26.80
CA ASN A 379 10.36 3.26 25.80
C ASN A 379 11.35 4.43 25.66
N SER A 380 12.48 4.36 26.37
CA SER A 380 13.53 5.40 26.35
C SER A 380 14.21 5.56 24.99
N THR A 381 14.49 4.46 24.30
CA THR A 381 15.11 4.46 22.97
C THR A 381 14.23 5.14 21.92
N LEU A 382 12.92 4.88 21.97
CA LEU A 382 11.91 5.55 21.14
C LEU A 382 11.85 7.06 21.42
N LYS A 383 11.87 7.48 22.69
CA LYS A 383 11.95 8.91 23.06
C LYS A 383 13.20 9.57 22.47
N SER A 384 14.37 8.94 22.58
CA SER A 384 15.63 9.47 22.04
C SER A 384 15.64 9.59 20.50
N GLU A 385 15.12 8.60 19.78
CA GLU A 385 14.99 8.66 18.32
C GLU A 385 13.98 9.71 17.86
N LEU A 386 12.86 9.88 18.58
CA LEU A 386 11.91 10.95 18.29
C LEU A 386 12.53 12.33 18.51
N SER A 387 13.30 12.53 19.59
CA SER A 387 14.02 13.79 19.84
C SER A 387 15.11 14.11 18.80
N ARG A 388 15.68 13.09 18.13
CA ARG A 388 16.55 13.29 16.96
C ARG A 388 15.73 13.70 15.73
N ARG A 389 14.68 12.94 15.41
CA ARG A 389 13.84 13.15 14.22
C ARG A 389 13.05 14.45 14.26
N ALA A 390 12.66 14.92 15.46
CA ALA A 390 12.01 16.22 15.65
C ALA A 390 12.86 17.40 15.13
N LYS A 391 14.20 17.29 15.13
CA LYS A 391 15.08 18.31 14.53
C LYS A 391 14.98 18.34 13.00
N ILE A 392 14.89 17.15 12.38
CA ILE A 392 14.68 17.00 10.93
C ILE A 392 13.28 17.51 10.54
N VAL A 393 12.25 17.07 11.25
CA VAL A 393 10.85 17.49 11.06
C VAL A 393 10.73 19.01 11.14
N LYS A 394 11.24 19.63 12.21
CA LYS A 394 11.22 21.09 12.36
C LYS A 394 12.02 21.81 11.27
N LEU A 395 13.13 21.24 10.79
CA LEU A 395 13.90 21.83 9.68
C LEU A 395 13.09 21.81 8.37
N VAL A 396 12.42 20.70 8.05
CA VAL A 396 11.56 20.59 6.87
C VAL A 396 10.34 21.50 6.98
N GLU A 397 9.75 21.64 8.17
CA GLU A 397 8.63 22.56 8.43
C GLU A 397 9.05 24.03 8.29
N MET A 398 10.15 24.45 8.91
CA MET A 398 10.68 25.82 8.75
C MET A 398 11.06 26.15 7.30
N LEU A 399 11.59 25.18 6.54
CA LEU A 399 11.86 25.36 5.11
C LEU A 399 10.57 25.44 4.28
N ALA A 400 9.54 24.66 4.60
CA ALA A 400 8.25 24.71 3.90
C ALA A 400 7.44 25.99 4.18
N ASP A 401 7.68 26.65 5.33
CA ASP A 401 7.15 27.98 5.64
C ASP A 401 7.87 29.10 4.87
N GLU A 402 9.09 28.87 4.35
CA GLU A 402 9.77 29.85 3.48
C GLU A 402 9.13 29.90 2.09
N ARG A 403 8.78 31.13 1.68
CA ARG A 403 7.78 31.47 0.64
C ARG A 403 8.08 31.04 -0.81
N SER A 404 9.06 30.17 -1.03
CA SER A 404 9.54 29.68 -2.33
C SER A 404 9.89 28.18 -2.34
N TRP A 405 9.75 27.46 -1.22
CA TRP A 405 10.13 26.06 -1.08
C TRP A 405 8.91 25.15 -0.89
N SER A 406 8.58 24.36 -1.90
CA SER A 406 7.66 23.23 -1.71
C SER A 406 8.39 22.03 -1.10
N VAL A 407 7.64 21.11 -0.48
CA VAL A 407 8.18 19.85 0.06
C VAL A 407 8.90 19.02 -1.03
N LYS A 408 8.57 19.21 -2.32
CA LYS A 408 9.22 18.58 -3.49
C LYS A 408 10.54 19.27 -3.93
N GLN A 409 11.02 20.25 -3.17
CA GLN A 409 12.31 20.93 -3.36
C GLN A 409 13.22 20.77 -2.14
N VAL A 410 12.71 20.19 -1.04
CA VAL A 410 13.45 19.84 0.18
C VAL A 410 14.03 18.42 0.10
N PHE A 411 13.53 17.61 -0.85
CA PHE A 411 13.97 16.26 -1.20
C PHE A 411 14.23 16.18 -2.71
#